data_AF-A0A6H5HUX5-F1
#
_entry.id   AF-A0A6H5HUX5-F1
#
_cell.length_a   1.000
_cell.length_b   1.000
_cell.length_c   1.000
_cell.angle_alpha   90.00
_cell.angle_beta   90.00
_cell.angle_gamma   90.00
#
_symmetry.space_group_name_H-M   'P 1'
#
loop_
_entity.id
_entity.type
_entity.pdbx_description
1 polymer ?
#
loop_
_entity_poly.entity_id
_entity_poly.type
_entity_poly.pdbx_seq_one_letter_code
_entity_poly.pdbx_strand_id
1 'polypeptide(L)'
;MIDSSSWATIFFWLTMGSVVILNISNGIYQNSVFGMAAKLPGKYTGCVVLGSNISGTFTSVMILLTTYFSPSPRTSAIYYFITALFVLLACFDTYFALPINRFYRYHEYLHEKEASQRKTNQLTNGRPPLWKVFKQCSLQCFNVWFIFFVTLSVFPSVMMKVQSSTYKVGSSEANYFTLLFCFLNFNVTAMIGSFLASMYKWPSKKYLIVPVLLRVVFIPLFLVCRYMPDDRNNIFIENDWVFLAIGALMGLSSGYFSSCAMTYCSTTVEPRYASTAGMFGAAFLVTGVFSGICFSFAMPMIAGLLG
;
A
#
# COMPACT_ATOMS: atom_id res chain seq x y z
N MET A 1 -12.56 -2.68 -28.29
CA MET A 1 -11.94 -1.37 -27.98
C MET A 1 -12.12 -0.50 -29.21
N ILE A 2 -12.62 0.72 -29.02
CA ILE A 2 -12.88 1.71 -30.07
C ILE A 2 -11.57 2.46 -30.32
N ASP A 3 -11.21 2.69 -31.58
CA ASP A 3 -10.05 3.51 -31.94
C ASP A 3 -10.31 4.96 -31.52
N SER A 4 -9.52 5.45 -30.57
CA SER A 4 -9.64 6.81 -30.00
C SER A 4 -8.60 7.79 -30.52
N SER A 5 -7.85 7.41 -31.56
CA SER A 5 -6.84 8.26 -32.20
C SER A 5 -7.39 9.64 -32.64
N SER A 6 -8.65 9.71 -33.05
CA SER A 6 -9.31 10.95 -33.47
C SER A 6 -9.80 11.87 -32.33
N TRP A 7 -9.90 11.36 -31.10
CA TRP A 7 -10.45 12.08 -29.94
C TRP A 7 -9.64 11.84 -28.66
N ALA A 8 -8.32 11.77 -28.81
CA ALA A 8 -7.38 11.44 -27.73
C ALA A 8 -7.51 12.37 -26.50
N THR A 9 -7.70 13.67 -26.71
CA THR A 9 -7.89 14.64 -25.60
C THR A 9 -9.16 14.36 -24.79
N ILE A 10 -10.26 14.03 -25.47
CA ILE A 10 -11.53 13.72 -24.81
C ILE A 10 -11.41 12.37 -24.09
N PHE A 11 -10.80 11.37 -24.73
CA PHE A 11 -10.51 10.09 -24.11
C PHE A 11 -9.63 10.23 -22.86
N PHE A 12 -8.62 11.11 -22.89
CA PHE A 12 -7.77 11.43 -21.75
C PHE A 12 -8.59 11.99 -20.58
N TRP A 13 -9.39 13.04 -20.79
CA TRP A 13 -10.20 13.64 -19.73
C TRP A 13 -11.26 12.70 -19.18
N LEU A 14 -11.89 11.88 -20.03
CA LEU A 14 -12.82 10.83 -19.61
C LEU A 14 -12.13 9.77 -18.74
N THR A 15 -10.92 9.36 -19.13
CA THR A 15 -10.12 8.40 -18.35
C THR A 15 -9.69 8.98 -17.02
N MET A 16 -9.23 10.24 -16.98
CA MET A 16 -8.88 10.91 -15.73
C MET A 16 -10.11 11.08 -14.81
N GLY A 17 -11.26 11.48 -15.38
CA GLY A 17 -12.51 11.60 -14.63
C GLY A 17 -12.95 10.26 -14.02
N SER A 18 -12.87 9.17 -14.79
CA SER A 18 -13.22 7.83 -14.26
C SER A 18 -12.24 7.37 -13.17
N VAL A 19 -10.95 7.64 -13.31
CA VAL A 19 -9.94 7.35 -12.27
C VAL A 19 -10.22 8.12 -10.99
N VAL A 20 -10.62 9.39 -11.06
CA VAL A 20 -11.00 10.19 -9.88
C VAL A 20 -12.22 9.58 -9.19
N ILE A 21 -13.28 9.28 -9.94
CA ILE A 21 -14.50 8.65 -9.39
C ILE A 21 -14.19 7.29 -8.75
N LEU A 22 -13.37 6.47 -9.40
CA LEU A 22 -12.94 5.17 -8.87
C LEU A 22 -12.15 5.33 -7.57
N ASN A 23 -11.23 6.29 -7.46
CA ASN A 23 -10.46 6.51 -6.23
C ASN A 23 -11.32 7.05 -5.08
N ILE A 24 -12.27 7.95 -5.38
CA ILE A 24 -13.24 8.43 -4.37
C ILE A 24 -14.09 7.26 -3.87
N SER A 25 -14.61 6.45 -4.78
CA SER A 25 -15.42 5.27 -4.47
C SER A 25 -14.63 4.25 -3.65
N ASN A 26 -13.37 4.00 -4.03
CA ASN A 26 -12.45 3.12 -3.30
C ASN A 26 -12.17 3.66 -1.88
N GLY A 27 -11.99 4.97 -1.73
CA GLY A 27 -11.82 5.61 -0.42
C GLY A 27 -13.05 5.44 0.49
N ILE A 28 -14.25 5.61 -0.05
CA ILE A 28 -15.51 5.39 0.68
C ILE A 28 -15.65 3.90 1.05
N TYR A 29 -15.41 3.00 0.10
CA TYR A 29 -15.48 1.56 0.31
C TYR A 29 -14.49 1.10 1.39
N GLN A 30 -13.23 1.50 1.29
CA GLN A 30 -12.18 1.14 2.24
C GLN A 30 -12.52 1.61 3.66
N ASN A 31 -12.95 2.87 3.83
CA ASN A 31 -13.38 3.40 5.13
C ASN A 31 -14.58 2.64 5.71
N SER A 32 -15.53 2.25 4.85
CA SER A 32 -16.72 1.48 5.27
C SER A 32 -16.33 0.08 5.76
N VAL A 33 -15.43 -0.60 5.05
CA VAL A 33 -14.89 -1.91 5.45
C VAL A 33 -14.13 -1.82 6.77
N PHE A 34 -13.26 -0.83 6.93
CA PHE A 34 -12.56 -0.60 8.19
C PHE A 34 -13.52 -0.25 9.35
N GLY A 35 -14.59 0.52 9.06
CA GLY A 35 -15.64 0.84 10.03
C GLY A 35 -16.40 -0.40 10.51
N MET A 36 -16.74 -1.32 9.62
CA MET A 36 -17.33 -2.61 9.99
C MET A 36 -16.36 -3.47 10.81
N ALA A 37 -15.09 -3.54 10.38
CA ALA A 37 -14.07 -4.31 11.08
C ALA A 37 -13.72 -3.75 12.47
N ALA A 38 -13.91 -2.44 12.70
CA ALA A 38 -13.70 -1.80 14.00
C ALA A 38 -14.76 -2.19 15.05
N LYS A 39 -15.91 -2.73 14.64
CA LYS A 39 -16.93 -3.30 15.56
C LYS A 39 -16.47 -4.63 16.17
N LEU A 40 -15.51 -5.30 15.52
CA LEU A 40 -14.98 -6.60 15.92
C LEU A 40 -13.71 -6.44 16.77
N PRO A 41 -13.28 -7.49 17.50
CA PRO A 41 -11.99 -7.48 18.19
C PRO A 41 -10.83 -7.10 17.25
N GLY A 42 -9.85 -6.36 17.75
CA GLY A 42 -8.79 -5.75 16.91
C GLY A 42 -7.99 -6.72 16.02
N LYS A 43 -8.03 -8.03 16.29
CA LYS A 43 -7.49 -9.07 15.40
C LYS A 43 -8.13 -9.03 14.01
N TYR A 44 -9.43 -8.75 13.91
CA TYR A 44 -10.16 -8.71 12.63
C TYR A 44 -9.84 -7.47 11.79
N THR A 45 -9.58 -6.32 12.43
CA THR A 45 -9.04 -5.14 11.74
C THR A 45 -7.68 -5.46 11.12
N GLY A 46 -6.83 -6.20 11.84
CA GLY A 46 -5.57 -6.74 11.30
C GLY A 46 -5.76 -7.65 10.09
N CYS A 47 -6.80 -8.50 10.09
CA CYS A 47 -7.13 -9.34 8.94
C CYS A 47 -7.55 -8.52 7.70
N VAL A 48 -8.26 -7.40 7.87
CA VAL A 48 -8.60 -6.49 6.75
C VAL A 48 -7.34 -5.87 6.15
N VAL A 49 -6.41 -5.40 6.99
CA VAL A 49 -5.11 -4.87 6.51
C VAL A 49 -4.31 -5.95 5.78
N LEU A 50 -4.25 -7.16 6.34
CA LEU A 50 -3.61 -8.30 5.70
C LEU A 50 -4.25 -8.62 4.34
N GLY A 51 -5.59 -8.60 4.25
CA GLY A 51 -6.33 -8.76 3.00
C GLY A 51 -5.94 -7.73 1.93
N SER A 52 -5.72 -6.47 2.32
CA SER A 52 -5.23 -5.42 1.42
C SER A 52 -3.82 -5.67 0.87
N ASN A 53 -2.97 -6.37 1.62
CA ASN A 53 -1.62 -6.73 1.14
C ASN A 53 -1.63 -8.01 0.31
N ILE A 54 -2.52 -8.95 0.65
CA ILE A 54 -2.77 -10.15 -0.16
C ILE A 54 -3.32 -9.75 -1.53
N SER A 55 -4.20 -8.76 -1.62
CA SER A 55 -4.76 -8.34 -2.91
C SER A 55 -3.68 -7.83 -3.87
N GLY A 56 -2.68 -7.08 -3.40
CA GLY A 56 -1.55 -6.65 -4.23
C GLY A 56 -0.70 -7.82 -4.74
N THR A 57 -0.50 -8.85 -3.91
CA THR A 57 0.17 -10.09 -4.31
C THR A 57 -0.67 -10.86 -5.33
N PHE A 58 -1.97 -11.00 -5.08
CA PHE A 58 -2.91 -11.64 -5.99
C PHE A 58 -2.94 -10.94 -7.35
N THR A 59 -3.01 -9.61 -7.39
CA THR A 59 -2.94 -8.83 -8.63
C THR A 59 -1.62 -9.06 -9.37
N SER A 60 -0.50 -9.14 -8.65
CA SER A 60 0.83 -9.40 -9.23
C SER A 60 0.97 -10.82 -9.80
N VAL A 61 0.35 -11.82 -9.15
CA VAL A 61 0.28 -13.19 -9.68
C VAL A 61 -0.66 -13.24 -10.88
N MET A 62 -1.81 -12.58 -10.81
CA MET A 62 -2.77 -12.55 -11.91
C MET A 62 -2.19 -11.90 -13.16
N ILE A 63 -1.51 -10.76 -13.06
CA ILE A 63 -0.87 -10.13 -14.23
C ILE A 63 0.21 -11.03 -14.85
N LEU A 64 0.95 -11.79 -14.03
CA LEU A 64 1.93 -12.77 -14.51
C LEU A 64 1.23 -13.91 -15.27
N LEU A 65 0.19 -14.50 -14.67
CA LEU A 65 -0.56 -15.60 -15.29
C LEU A 65 -1.27 -15.15 -16.58
N THR A 66 -1.90 -13.98 -16.58
CA THR A 66 -2.55 -13.46 -17.78
C THR A 66 -1.53 -13.17 -18.87
N THR A 67 -0.36 -12.64 -18.53
CA THR A 67 0.71 -12.40 -19.52
C THR A 67 1.27 -13.70 -20.08
N TYR A 68 1.37 -14.75 -19.27
CA TYR A 68 1.83 -16.08 -19.68
C TYR A 68 0.82 -16.83 -20.56
N PHE A 69 -0.46 -16.85 -20.17
CA PHE A 69 -1.50 -17.61 -20.87
C PHE A 69 -2.11 -16.87 -22.07
N SER A 70 -1.89 -15.57 -22.20
CA SER A 70 -2.56 -14.78 -23.24
C SER A 70 -1.71 -14.64 -24.50
N PRO A 71 -2.19 -15.16 -25.65
CA PRO A 71 -1.51 -14.98 -26.93
C PRO A 71 -1.60 -13.54 -27.48
N SER A 72 -2.46 -12.70 -26.89
CA SER A 72 -2.60 -11.29 -27.27
C SER A 72 -2.91 -10.41 -26.06
N PRO A 73 -2.53 -9.11 -26.07
CA PRO A 73 -2.91 -8.15 -25.02
C PRO A 73 -4.42 -8.05 -24.81
N ARG A 74 -5.21 -8.26 -25.89
CA ARG A 74 -6.67 -8.29 -25.84
C ARG A 74 -7.18 -9.45 -24.98
N THR A 75 -6.65 -10.64 -25.19
CA THR A 75 -7.02 -11.83 -24.41
C THR A 75 -6.63 -11.65 -22.94
N SER A 76 -5.47 -11.05 -22.67
CA SER A 76 -5.04 -10.74 -21.30
C SER A 76 -5.99 -9.81 -20.56
N ALA A 77 -6.47 -8.76 -21.23
CA ALA A 77 -7.45 -7.85 -20.64
C ALA A 77 -8.77 -8.56 -20.33
N ILE A 78 -9.26 -9.42 -21.24
CA ILE A 78 -10.50 -10.18 -21.03
C ILE A 78 -10.36 -11.10 -19.81
N TYR A 79 -9.26 -11.84 -19.68
CA TYR A 79 -9.02 -12.68 -18.51
C TYR A 79 -8.94 -11.88 -17.22
N TYR A 80 -8.27 -10.73 -17.23
CA TYR A 80 -8.21 -9.84 -16.07
C TYR A 80 -9.59 -9.35 -15.64
N PHE A 81 -10.44 -8.94 -16.58
CA PHE A 81 -11.82 -8.51 -16.29
C PHE A 81 -12.69 -9.64 -15.76
N ILE A 82 -12.60 -10.85 -16.32
CA ILE A 82 -13.36 -12.01 -15.85
C ILE A 82 -12.97 -12.37 -14.41
N THR A 83 -11.66 -12.42 -14.11
CA THR A 83 -11.20 -12.68 -12.74
C THR A 83 -11.64 -11.58 -11.79
N ALA A 84 -11.53 -10.31 -12.18
CA ALA A 84 -11.99 -9.18 -11.36
C ALA A 84 -13.49 -9.27 -11.05
N LEU A 85 -14.31 -9.65 -12.04
CA LEU A 85 -15.76 -9.83 -11.86
C LEU A 85 -16.05 -10.97 -10.88
N PHE A 86 -15.36 -12.10 -11.00
CA PHE A 86 -15.52 -13.22 -10.08
C PHE A 86 -15.17 -12.85 -8.64
N VAL A 87 -14.04 -12.16 -8.43
CA VAL A 87 -13.62 -11.67 -7.11
C VAL A 87 -14.64 -10.67 -6.55
N LEU A 88 -15.15 -9.76 -7.38
CA LEU A 88 -16.16 -8.79 -6.97
C LEU A 88 -17.46 -9.46 -6.54
N LEU A 89 -17.94 -10.47 -7.27
CA LEU A 89 -19.13 -11.23 -6.90
C LEU A 89 -18.93 -11.96 -5.56
N ALA A 90 -17.78 -12.61 -5.36
CA ALA A 90 -17.45 -13.25 -4.09
C ALA A 90 -17.40 -12.23 -2.92
N CYS A 91 -16.83 -11.04 -3.14
CA CYS A 91 -16.85 -9.96 -2.16
C CYS A 91 -18.26 -9.43 -1.87
N PHE A 92 -19.11 -9.36 -2.89
CA PHE A 92 -20.50 -8.93 -2.75
C PHE A 92 -21.31 -9.94 -1.94
N ASP A 93 -21.21 -11.23 -2.26
CA ASP A 93 -21.92 -12.30 -1.54
C ASP A 93 -21.48 -12.37 -0.07
N THR A 94 -20.18 -12.27 0.19
CA THR A 94 -19.64 -12.27 1.57
C THR A 94 -20.08 -11.05 2.37
N TYR A 95 -20.25 -9.89 1.73
CA TYR A 95 -20.79 -8.69 2.38
C TYR A 95 -22.23 -8.92 2.87
N PHE A 96 -23.10 -9.53 2.07
CA PHE A 96 -24.48 -9.86 2.49
C PHE A 96 -24.55 -11.03 3.47
N ALA A 97 -23.58 -11.95 3.43
CA ALA A 97 -23.49 -13.05 4.39
C ALA A 97 -23.05 -12.58 5.80
N LEU A 98 -22.33 -11.45 5.90
CA LEU A 98 -21.74 -10.98 7.16
C LEU A 98 -22.78 -10.70 8.27
N PRO A 99 -23.91 -9.98 8.03
CA PRO A 99 -24.93 -9.73 9.04
C PRO A 99 -25.68 -11.00 9.49
N ILE A 100 -25.70 -12.04 8.66
CA ILE A 100 -26.35 -13.34 8.96
C ILE A 100 -25.54 -14.10 10.03
N ASN A 101 -24.24 -13.82 10.14
CA ASN A 101 -23.38 -14.48 11.11
C ASN A 101 -23.71 -14.05 12.56
N ARG A 102 -24.07 -15.03 13.40
CA ARG A 102 -24.37 -14.84 14.83
C ARG A 102 -23.22 -14.15 15.58
N PHE A 103 -21.97 -14.43 15.21
CA PHE A 103 -20.79 -13.82 15.83
C PHE A 103 -20.71 -12.31 15.53
N TYR A 104 -20.91 -11.92 14.28
CA TYR A 104 -20.91 -10.51 13.88
C TYR A 104 -22.03 -9.74 14.58
N ARG A 105 -23.25 -10.30 14.59
CA ARG A 105 -24.42 -9.68 15.24
C ARG A 105 -24.22 -9.46 16.75
N TYR A 106 -23.55 -10.40 17.42
CA TYR A 106 -23.22 -10.25 18.85
C TYR A 106 -22.26 -9.08 19.10
N HIS A 107 -21.20 -8.96 18.31
CA HIS A 107 -20.23 -7.87 18.46
C HIS A 107 -20.78 -6.51 18.03
N GLU A 108 -21.65 -6.48 17.02
CA GLU A 108 -22.38 -5.27 16.63
C GLU A 108 -23.25 -4.74 17.78
N TYR A 109 -24.04 -5.62 18.41
CA TYR A 109 -24.84 -5.25 19.58
C TYR A 109 -23.99 -4.72 20.75
N LEU A 110 -22.85 -5.36 21.04
CA LEU A 110 -21.92 -4.87 22.07
C LEU A 110 -21.35 -3.49 21.72
N HIS A 111 -20.96 -3.28 20.47
CA HIS A 111 -20.43 -2.02 19.99
C HIS A 111 -21.47 -0.89 20.09
N GLU A 112 -22.74 -1.16 19.79
CA GLU A 112 -23.84 -0.20 19.95
C GLU A 112 -24.08 0.17 21.43
N LYS A 113 -24.01 -0.82 22.33
CA LYS A 113 -24.11 -0.58 23.78
C LYS A 113 -22.95 0.29 24.28
N GLU A 114 -21.72 0.00 23.86
CA GLU A 114 -20.56 0.83 24.17
C GLU A 114 -20.66 2.24 23.58
N ALA A 115 -21.12 2.37 22.32
CA ALA A 115 -21.27 3.66 21.67
C ALA A 115 -22.27 4.55 22.42
N SER A 116 -23.37 3.96 22.90
CA SER A 116 -24.36 4.65 23.73
C SER A 116 -23.77 5.12 25.06
N GLN A 117 -22.99 4.28 25.74
CA GLN A 117 -22.26 4.66 26.95
C GLN A 117 -21.20 5.74 26.69
N ARG A 118 -20.51 5.69 25.54
CA ARG A 118 -19.52 6.71 25.13
C ARG A 118 -20.18 8.07 24.89
N LYS A 119 -21.37 8.11 24.29
CA LYS A 119 -22.13 9.36 24.12
C LYS A 119 -22.48 9.97 25.48
N THR A 120 -22.98 9.17 26.42
CA THR A 120 -23.22 9.60 27.81
C THR A 120 -21.95 10.09 28.50
N ASN A 121 -20.83 9.38 28.33
CA ASN A 121 -19.54 9.77 28.90
C ASN A 121 -18.88 10.99 28.23
N GLN A 122 -19.20 11.29 26.96
CA GLN A 122 -18.73 12.50 26.29
C GLN A 122 -19.50 13.75 26.75
N LEU A 123 -20.79 13.61 27.04
CA LEU A 123 -21.59 14.66 27.67
C LEU A 123 -21.05 15.03 29.06
N THR A 124 -20.52 14.06 29.81
CA THR A 124 -19.95 14.30 31.15
C THR A 124 -18.48 14.72 31.14
N ASN A 125 -17.64 14.19 30.24
CA ASN A 125 -16.18 14.41 30.27
C ASN A 125 -15.61 15.26 29.11
N GLY A 126 -16.46 15.94 28.33
CA GLY A 126 -16.04 16.84 27.25
C GLY A 126 -15.39 16.15 26.03
N ARG A 127 -15.02 16.98 25.03
CA ARG A 127 -14.40 16.55 23.76
C ARG A 127 -12.96 16.04 23.98
N PRO A 128 -12.49 15.06 23.18
CA PRO A 128 -11.11 14.61 23.24
C PRO A 128 -10.15 15.78 22.92
N PRO A 129 -9.08 15.99 23.72
CA PRO A 129 -8.09 17.02 23.42
C PRO A 129 -7.24 16.59 22.22
N LEU A 130 -7.69 16.90 21.00
CA LEU A 130 -7.09 16.47 19.73
C LEU A 130 -5.58 16.76 19.66
N TRP A 131 -5.17 17.94 20.11
CA TRP A 131 -3.77 18.34 20.13
C TRP A 131 -2.92 17.46 21.06
N LYS A 132 -3.46 17.08 22.23
CA LYS A 132 -2.77 16.19 23.18
C LYS A 132 -2.61 14.79 22.59
N VAL A 133 -3.68 14.27 21.96
CA VAL A 133 -3.67 12.98 21.26
C VAL A 133 -2.63 12.99 20.14
N PHE A 134 -2.64 14.03 19.30
CA PHE A 134 -1.68 14.20 18.21
C PHE A 134 -0.24 14.27 18.75
N LYS A 135 0.03 15.08 19.77
CA LYS A 135 1.37 15.21 20.35
C LYS A 135 1.91 13.86 20.85
N GLN A 136 1.05 13.02 21.43
CA GLN A 136 1.41 11.69 21.91
C GLN A 136 1.68 10.68 20.77
N CYS A 137 0.91 10.71 19.67
CA CYS A 137 1.11 9.81 18.54
C CYS A 137 2.00 10.36 17.41
N SER A 138 2.46 11.61 17.52
CA SER A 138 3.18 12.35 16.47
C SER A 138 4.39 11.59 15.91
N LEU A 139 5.20 10.97 16.77
CA LEU A 139 6.36 10.16 16.36
C LEU A 139 5.94 8.98 15.47
N GLN A 140 4.83 8.32 15.80
CA GLN A 140 4.33 7.19 15.02
C GLN A 140 3.69 7.66 13.72
N CYS A 141 3.01 8.81 13.74
CA CYS A 141 2.49 9.44 12.52
C CYS A 141 3.62 9.80 11.54
N PHE A 142 4.74 10.34 12.06
CA PHE A 142 5.94 10.57 11.26
C PHE A 142 6.51 9.27 10.68
N ASN A 143 6.60 8.20 11.49
CA ASN A 143 7.06 6.90 11.01
C ASN A 143 6.19 6.39 9.85
N VAL A 144 4.86 6.45 9.98
CA VAL A 144 3.93 6.06 8.92
C VAL A 144 4.18 6.88 7.66
N TRP A 145 4.19 8.22 7.78
CA TRP A 145 4.44 9.11 6.65
C TRP A 145 5.76 8.79 5.94
N PHE A 146 6.86 8.66 6.68
CA PHE A 146 8.19 8.45 6.12
C PHE A 146 8.33 7.09 5.43
N ILE A 147 7.72 6.03 5.99
CA ILE A 147 7.70 4.71 5.35
C ILE A 147 7.06 4.80 3.97
N PHE A 148 5.85 5.37 3.87
CA PHE A 148 5.12 5.47 2.60
C PHE A 148 5.75 6.48 1.65
N PHE A 149 6.33 7.56 2.15
CA PHE A 149 7.11 8.52 1.37
C PHE A 149 8.24 7.79 0.63
N VAL A 150 9.17 7.16 1.36
CA VAL A 150 10.30 6.43 0.76
C VAL A 150 9.82 5.30 -0.14
N THR A 151 8.81 4.55 0.28
CA THR A 151 8.28 3.44 -0.51
C THR A 151 7.76 3.91 -1.87
N LEU A 152 6.90 4.95 -1.91
CA LEU A 152 6.29 5.41 -3.16
C LEU A 152 7.16 6.37 -3.97
N SER A 153 8.22 6.91 -3.37
CA SER A 153 9.28 7.58 -4.10
C SER A 153 10.03 6.64 -5.05
N VAL A 154 10.06 5.34 -4.73
CA VAL A 154 10.84 4.34 -5.47
C VAL A 154 9.95 3.31 -6.16
N PHE A 155 9.00 2.69 -5.45
CA PHE A 155 8.08 1.69 -5.99
C PHE A 155 6.74 2.32 -6.42
N PRO A 156 6.21 2.01 -7.61
CA PRO A 156 6.82 1.20 -8.69
C PRO A 156 7.68 2.02 -9.66
N SER A 157 7.59 3.37 -9.63
CA SER A 157 8.05 4.26 -10.70
C SER A 157 9.54 4.21 -11.01
N VAL A 158 10.40 4.06 -10.00
CA VAL A 158 11.85 3.89 -10.19
C VAL A 158 12.15 2.43 -10.50
N MET A 159 11.63 1.50 -9.71
CA MET A 159 11.92 0.06 -9.85
C MET A 159 11.52 -0.51 -11.22
N MET A 160 10.41 -0.06 -11.81
CA MET A 160 9.95 -0.55 -13.12
C MET A 160 10.82 -0.09 -14.30
N LYS A 161 11.68 0.92 -14.09
CA LYS A 161 12.59 1.46 -15.10
C LYS A 161 14.03 0.96 -14.94
N VAL A 162 14.26 0.10 -13.95
CA VAL A 162 15.52 -0.65 -13.83
C VAL A 162 15.51 -1.74 -14.91
N GLN A 163 16.53 -1.76 -15.74
CA GLN A 163 16.68 -2.75 -16.80
C GLN A 163 17.59 -3.89 -16.33
N SER A 164 17.31 -5.11 -16.80
CA SER A 164 18.20 -6.25 -16.59
C SER A 164 19.49 -6.10 -17.40
N SER A 165 20.61 -6.61 -16.88
CA SER A 165 21.86 -6.74 -17.64
C SER A 165 21.81 -7.84 -18.70
N THR A 166 20.89 -8.79 -18.57
CA THR A 166 20.78 -9.99 -19.42
C THR A 166 19.74 -9.84 -20.53
N TYR A 167 18.61 -9.20 -20.24
CA TYR A 167 17.47 -9.12 -21.15
C TYR A 167 17.42 -7.80 -21.92
N LYS A 168 17.20 -7.87 -23.24
CA LYS A 168 17.11 -6.68 -24.10
C LYS A 168 15.81 -5.91 -23.85
N VAL A 169 15.88 -4.58 -23.87
CA VAL A 169 14.72 -3.70 -23.74
C VAL A 169 13.69 -4.01 -24.83
N GLY A 170 12.42 -4.11 -24.45
CA GLY A 170 11.31 -4.43 -25.36
C GLY A 170 11.09 -5.92 -25.64
N SER A 171 11.97 -6.80 -25.14
CA SER A 171 11.76 -8.26 -25.20
C SER A 171 10.68 -8.72 -24.22
N SER A 172 10.07 -9.88 -24.49
CA SER A 172 9.10 -10.49 -23.59
C SER A 172 9.72 -10.79 -22.22
N GLU A 173 10.98 -11.20 -22.21
CA GLU A 173 11.77 -11.51 -21.02
C GLU A 173 11.99 -10.27 -20.14
N ALA A 174 12.20 -9.09 -20.73
CA ALA A 174 12.29 -7.83 -19.99
C ALA A 174 10.97 -7.43 -19.32
N ASN A 175 9.83 -7.76 -19.94
CA ASN A 175 8.52 -7.57 -19.31
C ASN A 175 8.36 -8.51 -18.10
N TYR A 176 8.71 -9.79 -18.24
CA TYR A 176 8.70 -10.74 -17.12
C TYR A 176 9.65 -10.34 -16.00
N PHE A 177 10.83 -9.81 -16.33
CA PHE A 177 11.76 -9.26 -15.35
C PHE A 177 11.09 -8.18 -14.50
N THR A 178 10.43 -7.20 -15.12
CA THR A 178 9.69 -6.15 -14.40
C THR A 178 8.56 -6.73 -13.55
N LEU A 179 7.76 -7.66 -14.09
CA LEU A 179 6.66 -8.29 -13.34
C LEU A 179 7.16 -9.09 -12.12
N LEU A 180 8.25 -9.83 -12.25
CA LEU A 180 8.80 -10.69 -11.21
C LEU A 180 9.62 -9.91 -10.18
N PHE A 181 10.63 -9.16 -10.62
CA PHE A 181 11.63 -8.53 -9.75
C PHE A 181 11.12 -7.23 -9.12
N CYS A 182 10.18 -6.54 -9.76
CA CYS A 182 9.54 -5.36 -9.19
C CYS A 182 8.19 -5.70 -8.54
N PHE A 183 7.16 -6.04 -9.32
CA PHE A 183 5.80 -6.14 -8.80
C PHE A 183 5.59 -7.33 -7.86
N LEU A 184 5.89 -8.55 -8.30
CA LEU A 184 5.68 -9.75 -7.50
C LEU A 184 6.57 -9.75 -6.25
N ASN A 185 7.86 -9.49 -6.43
CA ASN A 185 8.83 -9.43 -5.33
C ASN A 185 8.40 -8.44 -4.24
N PHE A 186 8.09 -7.20 -4.61
CA PHE A 186 7.68 -6.18 -3.65
C PHE A 186 6.38 -6.57 -2.93
N ASN A 187 5.34 -7.00 -3.66
CA ASN A 187 4.05 -7.32 -3.06
C ASN A 187 4.12 -8.56 -2.14
N VAL A 188 4.81 -9.62 -2.56
CA VAL A 188 4.98 -10.84 -1.74
C VAL A 188 5.76 -10.51 -0.46
N THR A 189 6.89 -9.81 -0.59
CA THR A 189 7.72 -9.48 0.58
C THR A 189 7.02 -8.50 1.51
N ALA A 190 6.28 -7.52 0.99
CA ALA A 190 5.44 -6.64 1.81
C ALA A 190 4.34 -7.41 2.54
N MET A 191 3.66 -8.35 1.87
CA MET A 191 2.67 -9.23 2.51
C MET A 191 3.30 -10.05 3.65
N ILE A 192 4.46 -10.69 3.40
CA ILE A 192 5.21 -11.42 4.42
C ILE A 192 5.59 -10.49 5.58
N GLY A 193 6.05 -9.28 5.30
CA GLY A 193 6.43 -8.31 6.33
C GLY A 193 5.27 -7.94 7.23
N SER A 194 4.10 -7.65 6.65
CA SER A 194 2.89 -7.35 7.43
C SER A 194 2.40 -8.55 8.23
N PHE A 195 2.49 -9.75 7.67
CA PHE A 195 2.18 -10.98 8.38
C PHE A 195 3.10 -11.18 9.59
N LEU A 196 4.42 -11.02 9.42
CA LEU A 196 5.39 -11.12 10.50
C LEU A 196 5.13 -10.08 11.61
N ALA A 197 4.78 -8.85 11.25
CA ALA A 197 4.41 -7.81 12.22
C ALA A 197 3.13 -8.15 13.00
N SER A 198 2.24 -8.97 12.45
CA SER A 198 1.06 -9.46 13.16
C SER A 198 1.41 -10.51 14.23
N MET A 199 2.42 -11.34 13.99
CA MET A 199 2.89 -12.38 14.91
C MET A 199 3.80 -11.82 16.00
N TYR A 200 4.80 -11.02 15.59
CA TYR A 200 5.83 -10.50 16.49
C TYR A 200 6.19 -9.06 16.13
N LYS A 201 6.16 -8.17 17.13
CA LYS A 201 6.38 -6.72 16.94
C LYS A 201 7.70 -6.28 17.57
N TRP A 202 8.67 -5.97 16.74
CA TRP A 202 9.99 -5.47 17.09
C TRP A 202 10.48 -4.53 15.99
N PRO A 203 11.06 -3.35 16.25
CA PRO A 203 11.48 -2.82 17.55
C PRO A 203 10.34 -2.21 18.37
N SER A 204 10.60 -1.90 19.64
CA SER A 204 9.67 -1.18 20.51
C SER A 204 9.29 0.20 19.93
N LYS A 205 8.14 0.73 20.35
CA LYS A 205 7.54 2.01 19.91
C LYS A 205 8.54 3.16 19.82
N LYS A 206 9.45 3.26 20.80
CA LYS A 206 10.48 4.31 20.88
C LYS A 206 11.59 4.16 19.82
N TYR A 207 11.94 2.92 19.47
CA TYR A 207 13.08 2.61 18.60
C TYR A 207 12.68 2.39 17.14
N LEU A 208 11.38 2.33 16.82
CA LEU A 208 10.89 2.13 15.46
C LEU A 208 11.39 3.20 14.47
N ILE A 209 11.66 4.42 14.94
CA ILE A 209 12.16 5.51 14.08
C ILE A 209 13.52 5.18 13.44
N VAL A 210 14.39 4.42 14.12
CA VAL A 210 15.74 4.14 13.63
C VAL A 210 15.74 3.36 12.31
N PRO A 211 15.13 2.15 12.23
CA PRO A 211 15.07 1.43 10.97
C PRO A 211 14.16 2.14 9.94
N VAL A 212 13.21 2.96 10.37
CA VAL A 212 12.37 3.75 9.45
C VAL A 212 13.19 4.83 8.75
N LEU A 213 14.02 5.59 9.48
CA LEU A 213 14.92 6.58 8.88
C LEU A 213 15.96 5.92 7.97
N LEU A 214 16.48 4.74 8.35
CA LEU A 214 17.43 3.99 7.54
C LEU A 214 16.87 3.64 6.15
N ARG A 215 15.54 3.56 5.98
CA ARG A 215 14.91 3.32 4.67
C ARG A 215 15.31 4.35 3.62
N VAL A 216 15.68 5.57 4.02
CA VAL A 216 16.11 6.61 3.06
C VAL A 216 17.23 6.14 2.14
N VAL A 217 18.07 5.21 2.63
CA VAL A 217 19.17 4.60 1.87
C VAL A 217 18.68 3.82 0.65
N PHE A 218 17.43 3.34 0.63
CA PHE A 218 16.87 2.69 -0.56
C PHE A 218 16.82 3.63 -1.76
N ILE A 219 16.58 4.94 -1.55
CA ILE A 219 16.49 5.91 -2.66
C ILE A 219 17.79 5.94 -3.48
N PRO A 220 18.97 6.27 -2.91
CA PRO A 220 20.22 6.24 -3.67
C PRO A 220 20.57 4.82 -4.13
N LEU A 221 20.29 3.77 -3.35
CA LEU A 221 20.56 2.38 -3.75
C LEU A 221 19.87 1.99 -5.06
N PHE A 222 18.59 2.36 -5.26
CA PHE A 222 17.90 2.08 -6.51
C PHE A 222 18.33 2.99 -7.66
N LEU A 223 18.81 4.21 -7.37
CA LEU A 223 19.33 5.12 -8.40
C LEU A 223 20.71 4.70 -8.94
N VAL A 224 21.51 3.96 -8.17
CA VAL A 224 22.80 3.40 -8.61
C VAL A 224 22.69 2.01 -9.24
N CYS A 225 21.52 1.38 -9.18
CA CYS A 225 21.17 0.25 -10.05
C CYS A 225 21.12 0.70 -11.51
N ARG A 226 20.94 -0.25 -12.43
CA ARG A 226 20.75 -0.03 -13.88
C ARG A 226 19.41 0.66 -14.23
N TYR A 227 19.12 1.78 -13.57
CA TYR A 227 17.97 2.66 -13.79
C TYR A 227 18.26 3.60 -14.96
N MET A 228 17.44 3.57 -16.02
CA MET A 228 17.60 4.41 -17.22
C MET A 228 19.05 4.44 -17.75
N PRO A 229 19.63 3.31 -18.17
CA PRO A 229 21.04 3.25 -18.60
C PRO A 229 21.31 4.06 -19.87
N ASP A 230 20.30 4.36 -20.69
CA ASP A 230 20.47 5.11 -21.93
C ASP A 230 20.81 6.60 -21.69
N ASP A 231 20.44 7.13 -20.51
CA ASP A 231 20.59 8.54 -20.15
C ASP A 231 21.76 8.79 -19.18
N ARG A 232 22.51 7.76 -18.75
CA ARG A 232 23.50 7.85 -17.65
C ARG A 232 24.70 6.91 -17.79
N ASN A 233 25.85 7.31 -17.26
CA ASN A 233 27.10 6.55 -17.32
C ASN A 233 27.49 5.86 -15.99
N ASN A 234 27.01 6.38 -14.85
CA ASN A 234 27.41 5.89 -13.52
C ASN A 234 26.45 4.81 -13.00
N ILE A 235 26.66 3.58 -13.45
CA ILE A 235 25.93 2.38 -12.99
C ILE A 235 26.88 1.56 -12.11
N PHE A 236 26.52 1.39 -10.84
CA PHE A 236 27.37 0.66 -9.87
C PHE A 236 26.83 -0.74 -9.56
N ILE A 237 25.52 -0.95 -9.66
CA ILE A 237 24.87 -2.23 -9.40
C ILE A 237 24.23 -2.75 -10.69
N GLU A 238 24.91 -3.70 -11.34
CA GLU A 238 24.43 -4.36 -12.56
C GLU A 238 23.82 -5.74 -12.31
N ASN A 239 24.05 -6.31 -11.11
CA ASN A 239 23.61 -7.66 -10.79
C ASN A 239 22.12 -7.69 -10.41
N ASP A 240 21.32 -8.34 -11.26
CA ASP A 240 19.88 -8.50 -11.10
C ASP A 240 19.47 -9.14 -9.75
N TRP A 241 20.28 -10.05 -9.20
CA TRP A 241 20.03 -10.68 -7.90
C TRP A 241 20.20 -9.71 -6.73
N VAL A 242 21.14 -8.75 -6.86
CA VAL A 242 21.30 -7.69 -5.86
C VAL A 242 20.10 -6.75 -5.91
N PHE A 243 19.62 -6.39 -7.11
CA PHE A 243 18.38 -5.64 -7.28
C PHE A 243 17.17 -6.36 -6.65
N LEU A 244 17.04 -7.68 -6.88
CA LEU A 244 16.00 -8.51 -6.28
C LEU A 244 16.07 -8.47 -4.74
N ALA A 245 17.26 -8.65 -4.17
CA ALA A 245 17.47 -8.65 -2.72
C ALA A 245 17.15 -7.29 -2.08
N ILE A 246 17.56 -6.19 -2.71
CA ILE A 246 17.23 -4.82 -2.25
C ILE A 246 15.72 -4.60 -2.33
N GLY A 247 15.07 -5.00 -3.44
CA GLY A 247 13.61 -4.96 -3.60
C GLY A 247 12.86 -5.76 -2.55
N ALA A 248 13.35 -6.97 -2.24
CA ALA A 248 12.76 -7.84 -1.24
C ALA A 248 12.88 -7.24 0.17
N LEU A 249 14.05 -6.70 0.51
CA LEU A 249 14.29 -6.03 1.79
C LEU A 249 13.43 -4.77 1.93
N MET A 250 13.29 -3.98 0.86
CA MET A 250 12.45 -2.78 0.84
C MET A 250 10.96 -3.14 1.02
N GLY A 251 10.46 -4.15 0.31
CA GLY A 251 9.09 -4.64 0.45
C GLY A 251 8.82 -5.19 1.84
N LEU A 252 9.67 -6.11 2.33
CA LEU A 252 9.58 -6.71 3.66
C LEU A 252 9.55 -5.65 4.76
N SER A 253 10.52 -4.72 4.74
CA SER A 253 10.58 -3.63 5.70
C SER A 253 9.38 -2.69 5.58
N SER A 254 8.85 -2.46 4.37
CA SER A 254 7.67 -1.60 4.15
C SER A 254 6.45 -2.19 4.83
N GLY A 255 6.16 -3.47 4.54
CA GLY A 255 5.01 -4.16 5.10
C GLY A 255 5.12 -4.36 6.62
N TYR A 256 6.32 -4.66 7.11
CA TYR A 256 6.56 -4.88 8.53
C TYR A 256 6.44 -3.59 9.35
N PHE A 257 7.24 -2.56 9.01
CA PHE A 257 7.28 -1.33 9.81
C PHE A 257 6.00 -0.50 9.70
N SER A 258 5.31 -0.53 8.55
CA SER A 258 4.01 0.16 8.41
C SER A 258 2.96 -0.45 9.34
N SER A 259 2.91 -1.79 9.42
CA SER A 259 2.00 -2.51 10.33
C SER A 259 2.31 -2.22 11.80
N CYS A 260 3.59 -2.18 12.17
CA CYS A 260 4.01 -1.79 13.51
C CYS A 260 3.64 -0.34 13.81
N ALA A 261 3.97 0.61 12.92
CA ALA A 261 3.72 2.04 13.11
C ALA A 261 2.22 2.34 13.27
N MET A 262 1.37 1.75 12.42
CA MET A 262 -0.08 1.89 12.50
C MET A 262 -0.65 1.34 13.81
N THR A 263 -0.14 0.20 14.27
CA THR A 263 -0.53 -0.36 15.60
C THR A 263 -0.02 0.52 16.74
N TYR A 264 1.15 1.12 16.60
CA TYR A 264 1.73 1.99 17.63
C TYR A 264 1.03 3.35 17.72
N CYS A 265 0.50 3.89 16.62
CA CYS A 265 -0.33 5.10 16.65
C CYS A 265 -1.50 4.95 17.65
N SER A 266 -2.28 3.87 17.55
CA SER A 266 -3.46 3.68 18.39
C SER A 266 -3.13 3.23 19.82
N THR A 267 -2.00 2.55 20.03
CA THR A 267 -1.62 2.01 21.36
C THR A 267 -0.71 2.93 22.18
N THR A 268 -0.29 4.09 21.65
CA THR A 268 0.52 5.08 22.38
C THR A 268 -0.34 6.07 23.17
N VAL A 269 -1.63 6.13 22.84
CA VAL A 269 -2.62 6.98 23.52
C VAL A 269 -3.51 6.12 24.41
N GLU A 270 -4.24 6.75 25.32
CA GLU A 270 -5.25 6.07 26.14
C GLU A 270 -6.30 5.38 25.25
N PRO A 271 -6.85 4.21 25.65
CA PRO A 271 -7.83 3.46 24.84
C PRO A 271 -9.02 4.29 24.37
N ARG A 272 -9.44 5.29 25.16
CA ARG A 272 -10.51 6.24 24.81
C ARG A 272 -10.19 7.07 23.56
N TYR A 273 -8.91 7.33 23.28
CA TYR A 273 -8.43 8.15 22.16
C TYR A 273 -7.78 7.33 21.04
N ALA A 274 -7.70 6.00 21.18
CA ALA A 274 -7.05 5.10 20.22
C ALA A 274 -7.61 5.22 18.80
N SER A 275 -8.93 5.37 18.65
CA SER A 275 -9.57 5.61 17.35
C SER A 275 -9.11 6.93 16.71
N THR A 276 -9.05 8.01 17.48
CA THR A 276 -8.58 9.31 17.01
C THR A 276 -7.11 9.28 16.60
N ALA A 277 -6.25 8.61 17.36
CA ALA A 277 -4.85 8.43 16.99
C ALA A 277 -4.67 7.56 15.72
N GLY A 278 -5.54 6.55 15.53
CA GLY A 278 -5.60 5.78 14.29
C GLY A 278 -5.95 6.64 13.07
N MET A 279 -6.91 7.58 13.21
CA MET A 279 -7.25 8.53 12.14
C MET A 279 -6.07 9.43 11.76
N PHE A 280 -5.30 9.93 12.74
CA PHE A 280 -4.07 10.66 12.45
C PHE A 280 -3.06 9.80 11.69
N GLY A 281 -2.87 8.54 12.09
CA GLY A 281 -2.02 7.59 11.36
C GLY A 281 -2.44 7.43 9.90
N ALA A 282 -3.74 7.25 9.64
CA ALA A 282 -4.28 7.13 8.29
C ALA A 282 -4.10 8.42 7.46
N ALA A 283 -4.27 9.61 8.06
CA ALA A 283 -4.02 10.87 7.37
C ALA A 283 -2.53 11.03 6.99
N PHE A 284 -1.62 10.64 7.89
CA PHE A 284 -0.18 10.64 7.62
C PHE A 284 0.24 9.60 6.58
N LEU A 285 -0.47 8.46 6.50
CA LEU A 285 -0.30 7.49 5.42
C LEU A 285 -0.63 8.13 4.07
N VAL A 286 -1.80 8.76 3.93
CA VAL A 286 -2.23 9.37 2.65
C VAL A 286 -1.30 10.50 2.23
N THR A 287 -0.89 11.35 3.16
CA THR A 287 0.09 12.41 2.86
C THR A 287 1.47 11.85 2.50
N GLY A 288 1.89 10.72 3.10
CA GLY A 288 3.11 10.02 2.74
C GLY A 288 3.05 9.45 1.33
N VAL A 289 1.92 8.83 0.97
CA VAL A 289 1.63 8.35 -0.39
C VAL A 289 1.71 9.51 -1.40
N PHE A 290 1.01 10.61 -1.15
CA PHE A 290 0.98 11.77 -2.05
C PHE A 290 2.37 12.38 -2.22
N SER A 291 3.05 12.71 -1.12
CA SER A 291 4.39 13.31 -1.16
C SER A 291 5.43 12.38 -1.79
N GLY A 292 5.34 11.07 -1.54
CA GLY A 292 6.21 10.07 -2.16
C GLY A 292 6.04 10.01 -3.67
N ILE A 293 4.80 9.99 -4.17
CA ILE A 293 4.50 10.03 -5.61
C ILE A 293 5.01 11.33 -6.23
N CYS A 294 4.75 12.49 -5.60
CA CYS A 294 5.27 13.78 -6.06
C CYS A 294 6.80 13.78 -6.16
N PHE A 295 7.48 13.24 -5.16
CA PHE A 295 8.94 13.15 -5.15
C PHE A 295 9.48 12.18 -6.21
N SER A 296 8.72 11.14 -6.56
CA SER A 296 9.12 10.19 -7.62
C SER A 296 9.29 10.85 -8.99
N PHE A 297 8.61 11.96 -9.27
CA PHE A 297 8.81 12.74 -10.50
C PHE A 297 10.17 13.45 -10.56
N ALA A 298 10.80 13.72 -9.40
CA ALA A 298 12.13 14.30 -9.35
C ALA A 298 13.24 13.24 -9.56
N MET A 299 12.93 11.95 -9.48
CA MET A 299 13.93 10.87 -9.56
C MET A 299 14.76 10.88 -10.84
N PRO A 300 14.19 11.08 -12.05
CA PRO A 300 15.00 11.18 -13.28
C PRO A 300 15.99 12.35 -13.25
N MET A 301 15.60 13.48 -12.63
CA MET A 301 16.49 14.65 -12.48
C MET A 301 17.62 14.37 -11.49
N ILE A 302 17.29 13.77 -10.32
CA ILE A 302 18.28 13.39 -9.31
C ILE A 302 19.24 12.34 -9.89
N ALA A 303 18.71 11.40 -10.66
CA ALA A 303 19.47 10.40 -11.38
C ALA A 303 20.51 11.03 -12.32
N GLY A 304 20.12 12.03 -13.12
CA GLY A 304 21.03 12.72 -14.05
C GLY A 304 22.11 13.57 -13.35
N LEU A 305 21.87 14.04 -12.13
CA LEU A 305 22.90 14.72 -11.33
C LEU A 305 24.01 13.77 -10.85
N LEU A 306 23.74 12.46 -10.80
CA LEU A 306 24.71 11.45 -10.37
C LEU A 306 25.65 10.98 -11.49
N GLY A 307 25.48 11.48 -12.73
CA GLY A 307 26.30 11.15 -13.90
C GLY A 307 25.61 10.18 -14.85
#